data_AF-A0A1G3LMP5-F1
#
_entry.id   AF-A0A1G3LMP5-F1
#
_cell.length_a   1.000
_cell.length_b   1.000
_cell.length_c   1.000
_cell.angle_alpha   90.00
_cell.angle_beta   90.00
_cell.angle_gamma   90.00
#
_symmetry.space_group_name_H-M   'P 1'
#
loop_
_entity.id
_entity.type
_entity.pdbx_description
1 polymer ?
#
loop_
_entity_poly.entity_id
_entity_poly.type
_entity_poly.pdbx_seq_one_letter_code
_entity_poly.pdbx_strand_id
1 'polypeptide(L)'
;MEEFLSGAYRETLPSGSVFPTLVIWWTDSGKTQKILQKMITFDGIKRVTSLSWTAYKIDGITAGATVTDTIVYSGVFEIARTRTVT
;
A
#
# COMPACT_ATOMS: atom_id res chain seq x y z
N MET A 1 11.25 4.71 -9.10
CA MET A 1 11.39 3.79 -7.95
C MET A 1 11.07 4.61 -6.71
N GLU A 2 10.13 4.18 -5.88
CA GLU A 2 9.84 4.84 -4.60
C GLU A 2 10.97 4.43 -3.63
N GLU A 3 12.03 5.23 -3.56
CA GLU A 3 13.27 4.87 -2.88
C GLU A 3 13.27 5.33 -1.41
N PHE A 4 13.43 4.36 -0.51
CA PHE A 4 13.74 4.59 0.90
C PHE A 4 15.25 4.57 1.11
N LEU A 5 15.72 5.15 2.22
CA LEU A 5 17.14 5.09 2.61
C LEU A 5 17.66 3.65 2.56
N SER A 6 18.94 3.50 2.21
CA SER A 6 19.61 2.20 2.06
C SER A 6 19.35 1.29 3.27
N GLY A 7 18.86 0.07 3.03
CA GLY A 7 18.58 -0.92 4.07
C GLY A 7 17.12 -1.36 4.15
N ALA A 8 16.19 -0.53 3.66
CA ALA A 8 14.77 -0.86 3.67
C ALA A 8 14.47 -2.14 2.87
N TYR A 9 13.66 -3.02 3.44
CA TYR A 9 13.24 -4.27 2.82
C TYR A 9 11.80 -4.19 2.34
N ARG A 10 11.58 -4.42 1.04
CA ARG A 10 10.24 -4.45 0.44
C ARG A 10 9.70 -5.87 0.38
N GLU A 11 8.57 -6.08 1.04
CA GLU A 11 7.80 -7.32 0.99
C GLU A 11 6.54 -7.12 0.16
N THR A 12 6.24 -8.05 -0.76
CA THR A 12 5.04 -8.03 -1.59
C THR A 12 4.23 -9.30 -1.35
N LEU A 13 2.95 -9.15 -0.99
CA LEU A 13 2.08 -10.24 -0.58
C LEU A 13 0.75 -10.21 -1.39
N PRO A 14 0.19 -11.37 -1.75
CA PRO A 14 0.80 -12.70 -1.63
C PRO A 14 2.06 -12.82 -2.51
N SER A 15 3.05 -13.60 -2.05
CA SER A 15 4.31 -13.78 -2.79
C SER A 15 4.05 -14.37 -4.17
N GLY A 16 4.69 -13.82 -5.20
CA GLY A 16 4.51 -14.24 -6.60
C GLY A 16 3.18 -13.79 -7.25
N SER A 17 2.32 -13.07 -6.54
CA SER A 17 1.08 -12.54 -7.13
C SER A 17 1.36 -11.39 -8.09
N VAL A 18 0.81 -11.49 -9.31
CA VAL A 18 0.80 -10.38 -10.29
C VAL A 18 -0.16 -9.25 -9.88
N PHE A 19 -1.12 -9.54 -8.98
CA PHE A 19 -2.03 -8.57 -8.36
C PHE A 19 -1.84 -8.62 -6.84
N PRO A 20 -0.76 -8.03 -6.29
CA PRO A 20 -0.52 -8.05 -4.86
C PRO A 20 -1.56 -7.18 -4.13
N THR A 21 -2.07 -7.67 -3.00
CA THR A 21 -3.02 -6.93 -2.16
C THR A 21 -2.34 -6.18 -1.03
N LEU A 22 -1.06 -6.46 -0.79
CA LEU A 22 -0.29 -5.87 0.30
C LEU A 22 1.17 -5.70 -0.12
N VAL A 23 1.71 -4.50 0.09
CA VAL A 23 3.15 -4.23 -0.01
C VAL A 23 3.58 -3.55 1.27
N ILE A 24 4.63 -4.07 1.91
CA ILE A 24 5.16 -3.53 3.16
C ILE A 24 6.61 -3.16 2.94
N TRP A 25 6.98 -1.96 3.35
CA TRP A 25 8.37 -1.55 3.47
C TRP A 25 8.76 -1.61 4.93
N TRP A 26 9.78 -2.39 5.21
CA TRP A 26 10.37 -2.60 6.53
C TRP A 26 11.71 -1.87 6.62
N THR A 27 12.17 -1.57 7.83
CA THR A 27 13.51 -1.00 8.08
C THR A 27 14.63 -1.91 7.60
N ASP A 28 14.43 -3.22 7.68
CA ASP A 28 15.38 -4.26 7.29
C ASP A 28 14.65 -5.60 7.00
N SER A 29 15.40 -6.63 6.62
CA SER A 29 14.87 -7.97 6.31
C SER A 29 14.41 -8.77 7.54
N GLY A 30 14.65 -8.28 8.76
CA GLY A 30 14.14 -8.83 10.00
C GLY A 30 12.65 -8.52 10.24
N LYS A 31 12.08 -7.56 9.50
CA LYS A 31 10.63 -7.26 9.47
C LYS A 31 10.01 -6.98 10.85
N THR A 32 10.72 -6.25 11.69
CA THR A 32 10.25 -5.87 13.03
C THR A 32 9.56 -4.51 13.03
N GLN A 33 10.05 -3.57 12.21
CA GLN A 33 9.56 -2.20 12.16
C GLN A 33 9.12 -1.83 10.73
N LYS A 34 7.85 -1.46 10.59
CA LYS A 34 7.32 -0.98 9.30
C LYS A 34 7.66 0.48 9.11
N ILE A 35 7.96 0.85 7.88
CA ILE A 35 8.07 2.24 7.44
C ILE A 35 6.75 2.65 6.80
N LEU A 36 6.28 1.82 5.86
CA LEU A 36 5.11 2.09 5.04
C LEU A 36 4.40 0.78 4.72
N GLN A 37 3.07 0.83 4.64
CA GLN A 37 2.26 -0.28 4.17
C GLN A 37 1.29 0.24 3.11
N LYS A 38 1.19 -0.49 2.00
CA LYS A 38 0.22 -0.28 0.93
C LYS A 38 -0.74 -1.46 0.90
N MET A 39 -2.03 -1.20 1.11
CA MET A 39 -3.10 -2.16 0.87
C MET A 39 -3.82 -1.82 -0.43
N ILE A 40 -4.12 -2.86 -1.22
CA ILE A 40 -4.77 -2.73 -2.53
C ILE A 40 -5.97 -3.67 -2.55
N THR A 41 -7.15 -3.10 -2.80
CA THR A 41 -8.37 -3.86 -3.07
C THR A 41 -8.65 -3.83 -4.55
N PHE A 42 -8.99 -4.99 -5.11
CA PHE A 42 -9.38 -5.13 -6.50
C PHE A 42 -10.83 -5.60 -6.60
N ASP A 43 -11.49 -5.28 -7.71
CA ASP A 43 -12.76 -5.88 -8.07
C ASP A 43 -12.63 -7.25 -8.77
N GLY A 44 -13.76 -7.78 -9.25
CA GLY A 44 -13.83 -9.07 -9.93
C GLY A 44 -13.01 -9.18 -11.23
N ILE A 45 -12.68 -8.06 -11.88
CA ILE A 45 -11.86 -8.02 -13.09
C ILE A 45 -10.46 -7.43 -12.84
N LYS A 46 -10.03 -7.36 -11.57
CA LYS A 46 -8.70 -6.91 -11.14
C LYS A 46 -8.41 -5.42 -11.40
N ARG A 47 -9.42 -4.56 -11.43
CA ARG A 47 -9.23 -3.10 -11.31
C ARG A 47 -9.10 -2.72 -9.84
N VAL A 48 -8.21 -1.79 -9.51
CA VAL A 48 -8.03 -1.30 -8.13
C VAL A 48 -9.24 -0.46 -7.74
N THR A 49 -10.00 -0.87 -6.72
CA THR A 49 -11.15 -0.10 -6.20
C THR A 49 -10.79 0.72 -4.98
N SER A 50 -9.80 0.29 -4.21
CA SER A 50 -9.29 1.01 -3.04
C SER A 50 -7.78 0.84 -2.93
N LEU A 51 -7.11 1.92 -2.55
CA LEU A 51 -5.69 1.96 -2.30
C LEU A 51 -5.44 2.71 -0.99
N SER A 52 -4.87 2.03 0.00
CA SER A 52 -4.55 2.63 1.29
C SER A 52 -3.06 2.58 1.55
N TRP A 53 -2.47 3.72 1.90
CA TRP A 53 -1.08 3.87 2.30
C TRP A 53 -1.03 4.30 3.76
N THR A 54 -0.45 3.48 4.62
CA THR A 54 -0.23 3.78 6.04
C THR A 54 1.25 3.96 6.29
N ALA A 55 1.66 5.18 6.63
CA ALA A 55 2.98 5.46 7.15
C ALA A 55 2.99 5.21 8.66
N TYR A 56 4.05 4.56 9.16
CA TYR A 56 4.19 4.23 10.57
C TYR A 56 5.11 5.23 11.28
N LYS A 57 4.94 5.37 12.60
CA LYS A 57 5.86 6.11 13.46
C LYS A 57 7.18 5.35 13.59
N ILE A 58 8.16 5.97 14.26
CA ILE A 58 9.51 5.40 14.45
C ILE A 58 9.52 4.05 15.17
N ASP A 59 8.47 3.73 15.94
CA ASP A 59 8.31 2.41 16.57
C ASP A 59 7.99 1.28 15.57
N GLY A 60 7.61 1.64 14.33
CA GLY A 60 7.28 0.72 13.25
C GLY A 60 5.98 -0.08 13.45
N ILE A 61 5.18 0.27 14.46
CA ILE A 61 3.96 -0.46 14.85
C ILE A 61 2.77 0.50 14.88
N THR A 62 2.96 1.70 15.44
CA THR A 62 1.91 2.71 15.55
C THR A 62 1.72 3.40 14.20
N ALA A 63 0.50 3.39 13.68
CA ALA A 63 0.15 4.15 12.48
C ALA A 63 0.36 5.66 12.75
N GLY A 64 1.09 6.32 11.86
CA GLY A 64 1.30 7.76 11.89
C GLY A 64 0.21 8.50 11.11
N ALA A 65 0.14 8.21 9.81
CA ALA A 65 -0.88 8.76 8.92
C ALA A 65 -1.31 7.68 7.92
N THR A 66 -2.59 7.69 7.56
CA THR A 66 -3.15 6.83 6.52
C THR A 66 -3.82 7.67 5.45
N VAL A 67 -3.44 7.42 4.19
CA VAL A 67 -4.08 7.98 3.01
C VAL A 67 -4.85 6.87 2.33
N THR A 68 -6.16 7.02 2.17
CA THR A 68 -6.99 6.05 1.45
C THR A 68 -7.65 6.70 0.25
N ASP A 69 -7.38 6.15 -0.93
CA ASP A 69 -8.03 6.46 -2.19
C ASP A 69 -9.12 5.42 -2.48
N THR A 70 -10.31 5.89 -2.83
CA THR A 70 -11.39 5.06 -3.42
C THR A 70 -11.56 5.45 -4.87
N ILE A 71 -11.55 4.47 -5.77
CA ILE A 71 -11.54 4.68 -7.22
C ILE A 71 -12.83 4.13 -7.83
N VAL A 72 -13.47 4.93 -8.68
CA VAL A 72 -14.71 4.59 -9.40
C VAL A 72 -14.42 4.52 -10.89
N TYR A 73 -15.01 3.52 -11.56
CA TYR A 73 -14.81 3.25 -12.98
C TYR A 73 -16.12 3.27 -13.77
N SER A 74 -16.02 3.64 -15.05
CA SER A 74 -17.01 3.35 -16.10
C SER A 74 -16.33 2.48 -17.16
N GLY A 75 -16.73 1.21 -17.27
CA GLY A 75 -15.93 0.24 -18.02
C GLY A 75 -14.50 0.18 -17.52
N VAL A 76 -13.49 0.07 -18.38
CA VAL A 76 -12.08 0.01 -17.95
C VAL A 76 -11.49 1.37 -17.53
N PHE A 77 -12.26 2.46 -17.66
CA PHE A 77 -11.76 3.82 -17.42
C PHE A 77 -12.08 4.30 -16.02
N GLU A 78 -11.07 4.78 -15.30
CA GLU A 78 -11.24 5.49 -14.03
C GLU A 78 -11.95 6.82 -14.33
N ILE A 79 -13.06 7.08 -13.64
CA ILE A 79 -13.86 8.30 -13.81
C ILE A 79 -13.82 9.21 -12.58
N ALA A 80 -13.47 8.67 -11.41
CA ALA A 80 -13.32 9.46 -10.20
C ALA A 80 -12.38 8.77 -9.21
N ARG A 81 -11.72 9.60 -8.38
CA ARG A 81 -10.95 9.17 -7.22
C ARG A 81 -11.18 10.12 -6.07
N THR A 82 -11.57 9.56 -4.93
CA THR A 82 -11.73 10.32 -3.68
C THR A 82 -10.63 9.91 -2.71
N ARG A 83 -9.95 10.91 -2.13
CA ARG A 83 -8.88 10.71 -1.15
C ARG A 83 -9.34 11.13 0.25
N THR A 84 -9.01 10.31 1.24
CA THR A 84 -9.15 10.62 2.66
C THR A 84 -7.79 10.50 3.35
N VAL A 85 -7.56 11.34 4.35
CA VAL A 85 -6.32 11.35 5.15
C VAL A 85 -6.72 11.36 6.62
N THR A 86 -6.16 10.43 7.39
CA THR A 86 -6.39 10.28 8.84
C THR A 86 -5.08 10.10 9.58
#